data_AF-A0A0G0PDJ4-F1
#
_entry.id   AF-A0A0G0PDJ4-F1
#
_cell.length_a   1.000
_cell.length_b   1.000
_cell.length_c   1.000
_cell.angle_alpha   90.00
_cell.angle_beta   90.00
_cell.angle_gamma   90.00
#
_symmetry.space_group_name_H-M   'P 1'
#
loop_
_entity.id
_entity.type
_entity.pdbx_description
1 polymer ?
#
loop_
_entity_poly.entity_id
_entity_poly.type
_entity_poly.pdbx_seq_one_letter_code
_entity_poly.pdbx_strand_id
1 'polypeptide(L)'
;MHKENKQVAQSKIPYLSASKMEKLMELVTERSLSNVTPEYFKNYSFGQADAYLAINTLKFLGVVDDNGKSTGALQKFQLRGDTRNSEVQQILRDAYKKLFSAVTEPHKLSKDDLANEFMHHYSLSRR
;
A
#
# COMPACT_ATOMS: atom_id res chain seq x y z
N MET A 1 32.70 -9.70 -16.27
CA MET A 1 31.25 -9.38 -16.29
C MET A 1 30.64 -9.89 -14.99
N HIS A 2 30.54 -9.06 -13.95
CA HIS A 2 29.93 -9.45 -12.68
C HIS A 2 28.46 -9.01 -12.71
N LYS A 3 27.56 -9.98 -12.62
CA LYS A 3 26.10 -9.75 -12.61
C LYS A 3 25.70 -9.11 -11.28
N GLU A 4 25.01 -7.99 -11.42
CA GLU A 4 24.42 -7.16 -10.39
C GLU A 4 23.36 -7.97 -9.61
N ASN A 5 23.70 -8.42 -8.40
CA ASN A 5 22.73 -9.06 -7.51
C ASN A 5 21.94 -7.95 -6.82
N LYS A 6 20.92 -7.41 -7.50
CA LYS A 6 19.96 -6.49 -6.89
C LYS A 6 19.19 -7.26 -5.82
N GLN A 7 19.66 -7.18 -4.58
CA GLN A 7 18.83 -7.46 -3.41
C GLN A 7 17.57 -6.61 -3.57
N VAL A 8 16.46 -7.26 -3.90
CA VAL A 8 15.14 -6.64 -3.90
C VAL A 8 14.92 -6.22 -2.45
N ALA A 9 15.08 -4.92 -2.18
CA ALA A 9 14.94 -4.36 -0.85
C ALA A 9 13.66 -4.92 -0.22
N GLN A 10 13.79 -5.57 0.93
CA GLN A 10 12.63 -6.01 1.69
C GLN A 10 11.84 -4.75 2.06
N SER A 11 10.76 -4.49 1.30
CA SER A 11 9.93 -3.31 1.51
C SER A 11 9.16 -3.50 2.83
N LYS A 12 9.59 -2.76 3.85
CA LYS A 12 8.89 -2.69 5.14
C LYS A 12 7.51 -2.11 4.89
N ILE A 13 6.45 -2.88 5.15
CA ILE A 13 5.09 -2.36 4.99
C ILE A 13 4.88 -1.23 6.02
N PRO A 14 4.44 -0.05 5.59
CA PRO A 14 4.11 1.05 6.48
C PRO A 14 2.68 0.87 7.01
N TYR A 15 2.57 0.53 8.29
CA TYR A 15 1.28 0.32 8.94
C TYR A 15 0.73 1.62 9.50
N LEU A 16 -0.27 2.17 8.83
CA LEU A 16 -1.22 3.12 9.40
C LEU A 16 -2.20 2.38 10.34
N SER A 17 -2.80 3.09 11.29
CA SER A 17 -3.97 2.55 11.99
C SER A 17 -5.11 2.31 10.99
N ALA A 18 -6.05 1.41 11.32
CA ALA A 18 -7.21 1.13 10.46
C ALA A 18 -7.96 2.43 10.09
N SER A 19 -8.22 3.30 11.06
CA SER A 19 -8.87 4.60 10.83
C SER A 19 -8.09 5.54 9.89
N LYS A 20 -6.76 5.55 9.98
CA LYS A 20 -5.91 6.34 9.08
C LYS A 20 -5.82 5.73 7.68
N MET A 21 -5.85 4.40 7.58
CA MET A 21 -5.92 3.71 6.31
C MET A 21 -7.25 4.01 5.59
N GLU A 22 -8.38 3.92 6.29
CA GLU A 22 -9.69 4.30 5.75
C GLU A 22 -9.67 5.74 5.24
N LYS A 23 -9.13 6.67 6.03
CA LYS A 23 -9.03 8.07 5.62
C LYS A 23 -8.12 8.26 4.40
N LEU A 24 -6.99 7.55 4.34
CA LEU A 24 -6.11 7.56 3.18
C LEU A 24 -6.84 7.07 1.92
N MET A 25 -7.57 5.97 2.03
CA MET A 25 -8.33 5.39 0.92
C MET A 25 -9.46 6.29 0.44
N GLU A 26 -10.15 6.99 1.35
CA GLU A 26 -11.13 8.03 1.03
C GLU A 26 -10.48 9.16 0.21
N LEU A 27 -9.35 9.70 0.69
CA LEU A 27 -8.66 10.81 0.02
C LEU A 27 -8.22 10.45 -1.41
N VAL A 28 -7.63 9.27 -1.62
CA VAL A 28 -7.18 8.87 -2.97
C VAL A 28 -8.33 8.49 -3.90
N THR A 29 -9.50 8.14 -3.35
CA THR A 29 -10.73 7.90 -4.12
C THR A 29 -11.35 9.22 -4.58
N GLU A 30 -11.26 10.27 -3.78
CA GLU A 30 -11.92 11.56 -4.05
C GLU A 30 -11.04 12.58 -4.77
N ARG A 31 -9.71 12.46 -4.66
CA ARG A 31 -8.78 13.50 -5.09
C ARG A 31 -7.79 12.99 -6.13
N SER A 32 -7.59 13.78 -7.17
CA SER A 32 -6.48 13.60 -8.10
C SER A 32 -5.22 14.20 -7.49
N LEU A 33 -4.29 13.35 -7.09
CA LEU A 33 -3.00 13.77 -6.57
C LEU A 33 -1.97 13.64 -7.69
N SER A 34 -1.29 14.72 -8.05
CA SER A 34 -0.23 14.71 -9.06
C SER A 34 1.14 14.47 -8.43
N ASN A 35 1.45 15.20 -7.36
CA ASN A 35 2.62 15.03 -6.52
C ASN A 35 2.17 14.90 -5.06
N VAL A 36 2.54 13.79 -4.43
CA VAL A 36 2.14 13.44 -3.07
C VAL A 36 3.32 13.63 -2.12
N THR A 37 3.25 14.65 -1.27
CA THR A 37 4.24 14.93 -0.23
C THR A 37 3.64 14.76 1.17
N PRO A 38 4.44 14.60 2.24
CA PRO A 38 3.90 14.45 3.59
C PRO A 38 3.05 15.65 4.01
N GLU A 39 3.40 16.83 3.51
CA GLU A 39 2.69 18.09 3.74
C GLU A 39 1.22 18.02 3.29
N TYR A 40 0.93 17.26 2.22
CA TYR A 40 -0.45 17.06 1.77
C TYR A 40 -1.30 16.44 2.87
N PHE A 41 -0.82 15.37 3.51
CA PHE A 41 -1.58 14.62 4.52
C PHE A 41 -1.71 15.35 5.85
N LYS A 42 -0.77 16.25 6.19
CA LYS A 42 -0.87 17.09 7.40
C LYS A 42 -2.15 17.92 7.41
N ASN A 43 -2.65 18.34 6.24
CA ASN A 43 -3.91 19.07 6.09
C ASN A 43 -5.16 18.21 6.33
N TYR A 44 -5.00 16.88 6.44
CA TYR A 44 -6.08 15.92 6.65
C TYR A 44 -5.94 15.15 7.97
N SER A 45 -5.40 15.83 8.98
CA SER A 45 -5.24 15.31 10.34
C SER A 45 -4.26 14.14 10.46
N PHE A 46 -3.35 13.93 9.49
CA PHE A 46 -2.24 13.00 9.67
C PHE A 46 -1.14 13.70 10.47
N GLY A 47 -0.72 13.11 11.59
CA GLY A 47 0.50 13.55 12.27
C GLY A 47 1.72 13.35 11.37
N GLN A 48 2.87 13.90 11.75
CA GLN A 48 4.08 13.79 10.92
C GLN A 48 4.42 12.34 10.58
N ALA A 49 4.45 11.45 11.57
CA ALA A 49 4.72 10.03 11.34
C ALA A 49 3.69 9.37 10.41
N ASP A 50 2.40 9.65 10.63
CA ASP A 50 1.32 9.10 9.80
C ASP A 50 1.38 9.60 8.36
N ALA A 51 1.78 10.86 8.15
CA ALA A 51 1.93 11.43 6.81
C ALA A 51 3.04 10.73 6.01
N TYR A 52 4.18 10.43 6.65
CA TYR A 52 5.24 9.63 6.02
C TYR A 52 4.79 8.19 5.77
N LEU A 53 4.07 7.58 6.72
CA LEU A 53 3.52 6.24 6.54
C LEU A 53 2.53 6.20 5.38
N ALA A 54 1.65 7.19 5.26
CA ALA A 54 0.68 7.29 4.17
C ALA A 54 1.35 7.31 2.79
N ILE A 55 2.40 8.11 2.61
CA ILE A 55 3.16 8.10 1.34
C ILE A 55 3.81 6.76 1.10
N ASN A 56 4.47 6.20 2.11
CA ASN A 56 5.11 4.90 1.96
C ASN A 56 4.06 3.82 1.62
N THR A 57 2.84 3.91 2.14
CA THR A 57 1.72 3.01 1.79
C THR A 57 1.38 3.17 0.32
N LEU A 58 1.23 4.40 -0.17
CA LEU A 58 0.94 4.66 -1.58
C LEU A 58 2.07 4.21 -2.51
N LYS A 59 3.32 4.35 -2.09
CA LYS A 59 4.49 3.81 -2.80
C LYS A 59 4.48 2.29 -2.83
N PHE A 60 4.22 1.65 -1.68
CA PHE A 60 4.11 0.20 -1.57
C PHE A 60 3.00 -0.37 -2.47
N LEU A 61 1.88 0.34 -2.57
CA LEU A 61 0.77 -0.01 -3.48
C LEU A 61 1.10 0.26 -4.97
N GLY A 62 2.22 0.91 -5.28
CA GLY A 62 2.60 1.27 -6.65
C GLY A 62 1.73 2.36 -7.29
N VAL A 63 0.91 3.05 -6.49
CA VAL A 63 0.07 4.17 -6.97
C VAL A 63 0.82 5.50 -6.97
N VAL A 64 1.95 5.55 -6.26
CA VAL A 64 2.90 6.66 -6.25
C VAL A 64 4.30 6.08 -6.49
N ASP A 65 5.14 6.77 -7.25
CA ASP A 65 6.53 6.35 -7.50
C ASP A 65 7.48 6.76 -6.36
N ASP A 66 8.75 6.38 -6.48
CA ASP A 66 9.77 6.69 -5.47
C ASP A 66 9.97 8.20 -5.26
N ASN A 67 9.66 9.03 -6.26
CA ASN A 67 9.77 10.49 -6.21
C ASN A 67 8.50 11.17 -5.67
N GLY A 68 7.45 10.40 -5.36
CA GLY A 68 6.18 10.97 -4.89
C GLY A 68 5.23 11.36 -6.02
N LYS A 69 5.51 11.03 -7.28
CA LYS A 69 4.63 11.30 -8.41
C LYS A 69 3.57 10.22 -8.54
N SER A 70 2.33 10.59 -8.82
CA SER A 70 1.27 9.62 -9.05
C SER A 70 1.50 8.79 -10.31
N THR A 71 1.16 7.51 -10.23
CA THR A 71 1.13 6.59 -11.37
C THR A 71 -0.28 6.50 -11.95
N GLY A 72 -0.43 5.90 -13.12
CA GLY A 72 -1.76 5.60 -13.68
C GLY A 72 -2.61 4.71 -12.76
N ALA A 73 -1.99 3.96 -11.84
CA ALA A 73 -2.72 3.15 -10.88
C ALA A 73 -3.49 3.97 -9.85
N LEU A 74 -3.06 5.20 -9.53
CA LEU A 74 -3.81 6.07 -8.61
C LEU A 74 -5.19 6.46 -9.18
N GLN A 75 -5.27 6.71 -10.49
CA GLN A 75 -6.53 7.07 -11.15
C GLN A 75 -7.57 5.93 -11.07
N LYS A 76 -7.12 4.68 -10.97
CA LYS A 76 -8.00 3.52 -10.83
C LYS A 76 -8.82 3.53 -9.54
N PHE A 77 -8.32 4.18 -8.48
CA PHE A 77 -9.07 4.34 -7.23
C PHE A 77 -10.30 5.24 -7.38
N GLN A 78 -10.32 6.10 -8.40
CA GLN A 78 -11.38 7.08 -8.67
C GLN A 78 -12.49 6.53 -9.57
N LEU A 79 -12.33 5.31 -10.10
CA LEU A 79 -13.36 4.60 -10.83
C LEU A 79 -14.56 4.32 -9.92
N ARG A 80 -15.67 3.84 -10.48
CA ARG A 80 -16.91 3.55 -9.73
C ARG A 80 -17.39 2.13 -9.97
N GLY A 81 -18.18 1.62 -9.03
CA GLY A 81 -18.81 0.31 -9.11
C GLY A 81 -17.80 -0.84 -9.20
N ASP A 82 -18.19 -1.91 -9.90
CA ASP A 82 -17.41 -3.15 -10.00
C ASP A 82 -16.07 -2.96 -10.70
N THR A 83 -15.97 -2.02 -11.64
CA THR A 83 -14.70 -1.69 -12.31
C THR A 83 -13.66 -1.22 -11.30
N ARG A 84 -14.05 -0.34 -10.36
CA ARG A 84 -13.16 0.10 -9.27
C ARG A 84 -12.71 -1.09 -8.43
N ASN A 85 -13.66 -1.95 -8.06
CA ASN A 85 -13.36 -3.09 -7.18
C ASN A 85 -12.35 -4.04 -7.83
N SER A 86 -12.53 -4.35 -9.12
CA SER A 86 -11.61 -5.18 -9.89
C SER A 86 -10.19 -4.58 -9.95
N GLU A 87 -10.09 -3.29 -10.29
CA GLU A 87 -8.80 -2.61 -10.40
C GLU A 87 -8.08 -2.48 -9.05
N VAL A 88 -8.79 -2.14 -7.99
CA VAL A 88 -8.22 -2.07 -6.63
C VAL A 88 -7.78 -3.45 -6.14
N GLN A 89 -8.55 -4.50 -6.43
CA GLN A 89 -8.13 -5.87 -6.12
C GLN A 89 -6.84 -6.24 -6.85
N GLN A 90 -6.69 -5.86 -8.11
CA GLN A 90 -5.46 -6.12 -8.86
C GLN A 90 -4.27 -5.39 -8.24
N ILE A 91 -4.42 -4.10 -7.88
CA ILE A 91 -3.39 -3.32 -7.21
C ILE A 91 -2.95 -3.98 -5.89
N LEU A 92 -3.92 -4.43 -5.08
CA LEU A 92 -3.62 -5.12 -3.82
C LEU A 92 -2.91 -6.46 -4.05
N ARG A 93 -3.33 -7.24 -5.06
CA ARG A 93 -2.68 -8.51 -5.41
C ARG A 93 -1.25 -8.31 -5.87
N ASP A 94 -0.99 -7.26 -6.64
CA ASP A 94 0.36 -6.93 -7.11
C ASP A 94 1.25 -6.45 -5.97
N ALA A 95 0.75 -5.55 -5.12
CA ALA A 95 1.48 -5.05 -3.96
C ALA A 95 1.80 -6.16 -2.94
N TYR A 96 0.83 -7.04 -2.69
CA TYR A 96 0.95 -8.17 -1.78
C TYR A 96 1.26 -9.49 -2.49
N LYS A 97 1.91 -9.47 -3.66
CA LYS A 97 2.12 -10.65 -4.51
C LYS A 97 2.70 -11.86 -3.76
N LYS A 98 3.63 -11.65 -2.83
CA LYS A 98 4.23 -12.77 -2.06
C LYS A 98 3.19 -13.49 -1.20
N LEU A 99 2.26 -12.74 -0.57
CA LEU A 99 1.20 -13.29 0.27
C LEU A 99 0.21 -14.09 -0.59
N PHE A 100 -0.28 -13.48 -1.66
CA PHE A 100 -1.26 -14.12 -2.55
C PHE A 100 -0.67 -15.27 -3.37
N SER A 101 0.66 -15.36 -3.48
CA SER A 101 1.34 -16.51 -4.09
C SER A 101 1.60 -17.64 -3.09
N ALA A 102 1.79 -17.31 -1.81
CA ALA A 102 2.03 -18.30 -0.76
C ALA A 102 0.73 -18.92 -0.20
N VAL A 103 -0.35 -18.13 -0.17
CA VAL A 103 -1.64 -18.56 0.39
C VAL A 103 -2.72 -18.55 -0.68
N THR A 104 -3.28 -19.72 -0.96
CA THR A 104 -4.36 -19.90 -1.94
C THR A 104 -5.65 -19.17 -1.54
N GLU A 105 -6.00 -19.20 -0.25
CA GLU A 105 -7.24 -18.65 0.27
C GLU A 105 -6.99 -17.78 1.52
N PRO A 106 -6.36 -16.60 1.38
CA PRO A 106 -5.96 -15.77 2.54
C PRO A 106 -7.15 -15.27 3.36
N HIS A 107 -8.35 -15.23 2.76
CA HIS A 107 -9.60 -14.87 3.43
C HIS A 107 -10.14 -15.97 4.36
N LYS A 108 -9.62 -17.20 4.26
CA LYS A 108 -9.96 -18.32 5.16
C LYS A 108 -8.98 -18.50 6.32
N LEU A 109 -7.86 -17.76 6.30
CA LEU A 109 -6.91 -17.79 7.40
C LEU A 109 -7.54 -17.22 8.68
N SER A 110 -7.14 -17.78 9.82
CA SER A 110 -7.39 -17.13 11.10
C SER A 110 -6.63 -15.79 11.15
N LYS A 111 -7.02 -14.91 12.07
CA LYS A 111 -6.32 -13.63 12.28
C LYS A 111 -4.84 -13.85 12.60
N ASP A 112 -4.53 -14.86 13.40
CA ASP A 112 -3.17 -15.18 13.83
C ASP A 112 -2.34 -15.76 12.67
N ASP A 113 -2.91 -16.66 11.88
CA ASP A 113 -2.22 -17.22 10.71
C ASP A 113 -1.95 -16.14 9.66
N LEU A 114 -2.93 -15.27 9.42
CA LEU A 114 -2.75 -14.14 8.51
C LEU A 114 -1.63 -13.22 9.01
N ALA A 115 -1.59 -12.91 10.31
CA ALA A 115 -0.53 -12.10 10.90
C ALA A 115 0.85 -12.77 10.75
N ASN A 116 0.93 -14.09 10.95
CA ASN A 116 2.16 -14.86 10.77
C ASN A 116 2.65 -14.82 9.31
N GLU A 117 1.76 -14.93 8.33
CA GLU A 117 2.10 -14.82 6.91
C GLU A 117 2.61 -13.42 6.54
N PHE A 118 1.97 -12.37 7.07
CA PHE A 118 2.48 -11.00 6.90
C PHE A 118 3.86 -10.81 7.57
N MET A 119 4.08 -11.41 8.75
CA MET A 119 5.40 -11.40 9.40
C MET A 119 6.45 -12.10 8.55
N HIS A 120 6.14 -13.29 8.04
CA HIS A 120 7.04 -14.12 7.26
C HIS A 120 7.47 -13.44 5.96
N HIS A 121 6.54 -12.79 5.25
CA HIS A 121 6.81 -12.25 3.92
C HIS A 121 7.22 -10.77 3.89
N TYR A 122 6.87 -9.98 4.91
CA TYR A 122 7.01 -8.53 4.87
C TYR A 122 7.59 -7.88 6.13
N SER A 123 8.06 -8.68 7.10
CA SER A 123 8.74 -8.17 8.30
C SER A 123 7.87 -7.15 9.07
N LEU A 124 6.70 -7.59 9.53
CA LEU A 124 5.88 -6.87 10.49
C LEU A 124 6.71 -6.54 11.74
N SER A 125 7.02 -5.25 11.94
CA SER A 125 7.51 -4.77 13.23
C SER A 125 6.34 -4.84 14.21
N ARG A 126 6.42 -5.66 15.26
CA ARG A 126 5.55 -5.45 16.44
C ARG A 126 5.72 -4.00 16.88
N ARG A 127 4.62 -3.27 16.99
CA ARG A 127 4.55 -1.99 17.72
C ARG A 127 4.32 -2.29 19.18
#